data_AF-A0A954L3H7-F1
#
_entry.id   AF-A0A954L3H7-F1
#
_cell.length_a   1.000
_cell.length_b   1.000
_cell.length_c   1.000
_cell.angle_alpha   90.00
_cell.angle_beta   90.00
_cell.angle_gamma   90.00
#
_symmetry.space_group_name_H-M   'P 1'
#
loop_
_entity.id
_entity.type
_entity.pdbx_description
1 polymer ?
#
loop_
_entity_poly.entity_id
_entity_poly.type
_entity_poly.pdbx_seq_one_letter_code
_entity_poly.pdbx_strand_id
1 'polypeptide(L)' 'DLFTHLGVDLTTKRIISVKSTNHFHAAFAPIAAEVIYTDADGPLPRDVRKVPYQKVQRPIWPLDDVADPVRIV' A
#
# COMPACT_ATOMS: atom_id res chain seq x y z
N ASP A 1 -11.77 17.73 -5.57
CA ASP A 1 -11.43 16.31 -5.30
C ASP A 1 -12.61 15.62 -4.58
N LEU A 2 -12.60 14.29 -4.39
CA LEU A 2 -13.74 13.51 -3.84
C LEU A 2 -14.23 14.05 -2.50
N PHE A 3 -13.32 14.39 -1.58
CA PHE A 3 -13.69 14.80 -0.21
C PHE A 3 -14.36 16.18 -0.21
N THR A 4 -13.77 17.14 -0.93
CA THR A 4 -14.35 18.48 -1.05
C THR A 4 -15.75 18.47 -1.67
N HIS A 5 -16.00 17.62 -2.68
CA HIS A 5 -17.34 17.46 -3.27
C HIS A 5 -18.37 16.85 -2.32
N LEU A 6 -17.92 16.10 -1.31
CA LEU A 6 -18.76 15.57 -0.23
C LEU A 6 -18.86 16.53 0.97
N GLY A 7 -18.38 17.77 0.83
CA GLY A 7 -18.38 18.77 1.91
C GLY A 7 -17.33 18.51 3.00
N VAL A 8 -16.33 17.66 2.74
CA VAL A 8 -15.26 17.34 3.69
C VAL A 8 -14.04 18.18 3.37
N ASP A 9 -13.85 19.26 4.12
CA ASP A 9 -12.62 20.05 4.07
C ASP A 9 -11.48 19.30 4.78
N LEU A 10 -10.48 18.87 4.00
CA LEU A 10 -9.32 18.12 4.48
C LEU A 10 -8.40 18.96 5.38
N THR A 11 -8.34 20.29 5.21
CA THR A 11 -7.47 21.18 6.00
C THR A 11 -7.92 21.28 7.46
N THR A 12 -9.18 20.95 7.73
CA THR A 12 -9.76 20.92 9.08
C THR A 12 -9.58 19.58 9.79
N LYS A 13 -8.98 18.57 9.13
CA LYS A 13 -8.85 17.22 9.67
C LYS A 13 -7.46 17.02 10.25
N ARG A 14 -7.41 16.40 11.43
CA ARG A 14 -6.14 16.01 12.07
C ARG A 14 -5.54 14.75 11.45
N ILE A 15 -6.39 13.85 10.97
CA ILE A 15 -6.01 12.55 10.41
C ILE A 15 -6.92 12.28 9.21
N ILE A 16 -6.34 11.76 8.13
CA ILE A 16 -7.04 11.25 6.97
C ILE A 16 -6.57 9.81 6.77
N SER A 17 -7.51 8.86 6.72
CA SER A 17 -7.23 7.47 6.39
C SER A 17 -7.78 7.16 5.01
N VAL A 18 -6.94 6.58 4.15
CA VAL A 18 -7.29 6.23 2.78
C VAL A 18 -6.96 4.77 2.52
N LYS A 19 -7.90 4.04 1.95
CA LYS A 19 -7.67 2.65 1.52
C LYS A 19 -6.95 2.66 0.18
N SER A 20 -5.62 2.83 0.21
CA SER A 20 -4.78 2.83 -0.98
C SER A 20 -3.34 2.50 -0.62
N THR A 21 -2.65 1.76 -1.48
CA THR A 21 -1.25 1.41 -1.24
C THR A 21 -0.30 2.51 -1.72
N ASN A 22 -0.49 3.07 -2.92
CA ASN A 22 0.48 4.03 -3.50
C ASN A 22 -0.18 5.26 -4.14
N HIS A 23 -1.30 5.09 -4.85
CA HIS A 23 -1.91 6.17 -5.64
C HIS A 23 -2.36 7.37 -4.80
N PHE A 24 -2.68 7.18 -3.52
CA PHE A 24 -3.04 8.29 -2.64
C PHE A 24 -1.89 9.27 -2.45
N HIS A 25 -0.64 8.81 -2.49
CA HIS A 25 0.50 9.63 -2.10
C HIS A 25 0.59 10.92 -2.93
N ALA A 26 0.35 10.84 -4.25
CA ALA A 26 0.39 12.01 -5.13
C ALA A 26 -0.63 13.09 -4.76
N ALA A 27 -1.81 12.70 -4.25
CA ALA A 27 -2.90 13.63 -3.93
C ALA A 27 -2.82 14.16 -2.49
N PHE A 28 -2.38 13.32 -1.54
CA PHE A 28 -2.44 13.65 -0.11
C PHE A 28 -1.10 14.06 0.50
N ALA A 29 0.03 13.58 -0.02
CA ALA A 29 1.35 13.98 0.51
C ALA A 29 1.61 15.49 0.44
N PRO A 30 1.17 16.23 -0.61
CA PRO A 30 1.37 17.69 -0.67
C PRO A 30 0.61 18.48 0.41
N ILE A 31 -0.43 17.91 1.02
CA ILE A 31 -1.29 18.59 2.02
C ILE A 31 -1.15 18.01 3.43
N ALA A 32 -0.47 16.86 3.58
CA ALA A 32 -0.24 16.20 4.85
C ALA A 32 1.09 16.66 5.47
N ALA A 33 1.13 16.81 6.80
CA ALA A 33 2.38 17.04 7.51
C ALA A 33 3.29 15.78 7.51
N GLU A 34 2.69 14.60 7.50
CA GLU A 34 3.37 13.31 7.49
C GLU A 34 2.49 12.26 6.80
N VAL A 35 3.12 11.32 6.08
CA VAL A 35 2.44 10.15 5.50
C VAL A 35 2.88 8.89 6.25
N ILE A 36 1.92 8.26 6.93
CA ILE A 36 2.15 7.04 7.70
C ILE A 36 1.54 5.85 6.95
N TYR A 37 2.40 4.93 6.50
CA TYR A 37 1.96 3.66 5.94
C TYR A 37 1.55 2.72 7.06
N THR A 38 0.30 2.25 7.02
CA THR A 38 -0.24 1.32 8.00
C THR A 38 -0.43 -0.06 7.37
N ASP A 39 -0.14 -1.09 8.16
CA ASP A 39 -0.50 -2.47 7.83
C ASP A 39 -1.75 -2.82 8.65
N ALA A 40 -2.70 -3.52 8.04
CA ALA A 40 -3.94 -3.92 8.69
C ALA A 40 -4.13 -5.42 8.50
N ASP A 41 -4.78 -6.07 9.48
CA ASP A 41 -5.15 -7.48 9.33
C ASP A 41 -6.24 -7.58 8.25
N GLY A 42 -5.85 -8.12 7.10
CA GLY A 42 -6.66 -8.08 5.89
C GLY A 42 -6.12 -9.01 4.82
N PRO A 43 -6.91 -9.22 3.74
CA PRO A 43 -6.60 -10.22 2.72
C PRO A 43 -5.34 -9.90 1.90
N LEU A 44 -4.79 -8.70 2.03
CA LEU A 44 -3.62 -8.23 1.31
C LEU A 44 -2.55 -7.75 2.31
N PRO A 45 -1.83 -8.69 2.96
CA PRO A 45 -0.75 -8.32 3.86
C PRO A 45 0.37 -7.63 3.07
N ARG A 46 1.04 -6.66 3.69
CA ARG A 46 2.19 -5.98 3.07
C ARG A 46 3.37 -6.93 2.83
N ASP A 47 3.54 -7.92 3.70
CA ASP A 47 4.51 -9.01 3.49
C ASP A 47 3.89 -10.11 2.63
N VAL A 48 4.25 -10.08 1.34
CA VAL A 48 3.74 -11.05 0.35
C VAL A 48 4.05 -12.50 0.71
N ARG A 49 5.11 -12.78 1.50
CA ARG A 49 5.46 -14.14 1.92
C ARG A 49 4.41 -14.77 2.83
N LYS A 50 3.56 -13.95 3.45
CA LYS A 50 2.45 -14.41 4.31
C LYS A 50 1.22 -14.84 3.50
N VAL A 51 1.15 -14.53 2.21
CA VAL A 51 0.05 -14.94 1.35
C VAL A 51 0.19 -16.42 0.99
N PRO A 52 -0.84 -17.26 1.18
CA PRO A 52 -0.76 -18.70 0.90
C PRO A 52 -0.93 -18.99 -0.60
N TYR A 53 0.06 -18.63 -1.41
CA TYR A 53 0.03 -18.88 -2.85
C TYR A 53 0.02 -20.39 -3.16
N GLN A 54 -0.96 -20.83 -3.97
CA GLN A 54 -1.09 -22.23 -4.39
C GLN A 54 -0.71 -22.46 -5.86
N LYS A 55 -0.69 -21.40 -6.68
CA LYS A 55 -0.55 -21.51 -8.15
C LYS A 55 0.62 -20.69 -8.72
N VAL A 56 1.52 -20.21 -7.86
CA VAL A 56 2.71 -19.46 -8.30
C VAL A 56 3.76 -20.43 -8.84
N GLN A 57 4.47 -20.04 -9.89
CA GLN A 57 5.61 -20.80 -10.40
C GLN A 57 6.77 -20.67 -9.40
N ARG A 58 7.38 -21.78 -9.02
CA ARG A 58 8.48 -21.85 -8.05
C ARG A 58 9.72 -22.50 -8.70
N PRO A 59 10.95 -22.16 -8.27
CA PRO A 59 11.25 -21.23 -7.18
C PRO A 59 11.09 -19.75 -7.60
N ILE A 60 10.60 -18.90 -6.70
CA ILE A 60 10.41 -17.46 -6.96
C ILE A 60 10.84 -16.62 -5.75
N TRP A 61 11.69 -15.63 -5.99
CA TRP A 61 12.07 -14.66 -4.96
C TRP A 61 10.90 -13.67 -4.71
N PRO A 62 10.56 -13.29 -3.46
CA PRO A 62 11.20 -13.63 -2.18
C PRO A 62 10.53 -14.79 -1.42
N LEU A 63 9.76 -15.66 -2.09
CA LEU A 63 9.04 -16.77 -1.44
C LEU A 63 9.91 -18.00 -1.22
N ASP A 64 10.96 -18.16 -2.02
CA ASP A 64 11.87 -19.29 -2.02
C ASP A 64 13.31 -18.79 -1.80
N ASP A 65 13.98 -19.27 -0.75
CA ASP A 65 15.36 -18.86 -0.41
C ASP A 65 16.39 -19.29 -1.46
N VAL A 66 16.04 -20.27 -2.31
CA VAL A 66 16.88 -20.75 -3.42
C VAL A 66 16.76 -19.91 -4.69
N ALA A 67 15.84 -18.94 -4.72
CA ALA A 67 15.68 -18.03 -5.86
C ALA A 67 16.40 -16.71 -5.60
N ASP A 68 17.12 -16.23 -6.62
CA ASP A 68 17.75 -14.91 -6.59
C ASP A 68 16.79 -13.80 -7.05
N PRO A 69 16.91 -12.57 -6.53
CA PRO A 69 16.16 -11.43 -7.02
C PRO A 69 16.51 -11.14 -8.48
N VAL A 70 15.49 -11.14 -9.35
CA VAL A 70 15.65 -10.78 -10.75
C VAL A 70 15.45 -9.28 -10.92
N ARG A 71 16.45 -8.61 -11.52
CA ARG A 71 16.30 -7.20 -11.90
C ARG A 71 15.45 -7.12 -13.16
N ILE A 72 14.28 -6.49 -13.06
CA ILE A 72 13.50 -6.08 -14.21
C ILE A 72 14.17 -4.81 -14.74
N VAL A 73 14.79 -4.90 -15.91
CA VAL A 73 15.34 -3.76 -16.68
C VAL A 73 14.33 -3.25 -17.68
#